data_AF-A0A842RIF1-F1
#
_entry.id   AF-A0A842RIF1-F1
#
_cell.length_a   1.000
_cell.length_b   1.000
_cell.length_c   1.000
_cell.angle_alpha   90.00
_cell.angle_beta   90.00
_cell.angle_gamma   90.00
#
_symmetry.space_group_name_H-M   'P 1'
#
loop_
_entity.id
_entity.type
_entity.pdbx_description
1 polymer ?
#
loop_
_entity_poly.entity_id
_entity_poly.type
_entity_poly.pdbx_seq_one_letter_code
_entity_poly.pdbx_strand_id
1 'polypeptide(L)'
;MATRGILDNHSTIDEAKNFLQRIPHFHCFNYLLCDKDGNLLRVETASEKDDIVYYENGLGISTNHYLSKKMQELEVKENIHKSNTLQRLLSLKNGLKIKKH
;
A
#
# COMPACT_ATOMS: atom_id res chain seq x y z
N MET A 1 -15.84 2.14 -1.87
CA MET A 1 -16.35 2.54 -3.21
C MET A 1 -15.26 2.53 -4.27
N ALA A 2 -14.07 3.11 -4.02
CA ALA A 2 -12.96 3.13 -5.00
C ALA A 2 -12.60 1.74 -5.58
N THR A 3 -12.48 0.70 -4.73
CA THR A 3 -12.17 -0.67 -5.18
C THR A 3 -13.14 -1.20 -6.23
N ARG A 4 -14.45 -0.95 -6.06
CA ARG A 4 -15.45 -1.41 -7.02
C ARG A 4 -15.36 -0.64 -8.33
N GLY A 5 -15.14 0.68 -8.26
CA GLY A 5 -14.89 1.51 -9.44
C GLY A 5 -13.68 1.03 -10.25
N ILE A 6 -12.60 0.63 -9.57
CA ILE A 6 -11.42 0.01 -10.20
C ILE A 6 -11.79 -1.28 -10.92
N LEU A 7 -12.42 -2.23 -10.22
CA LEU A 7 -12.75 -3.54 -10.78
C LEU A 7 -13.75 -3.47 -11.94
N ASP A 8 -14.63 -2.47 -11.94
CA ASP A 8 -15.64 -2.33 -12.99
C ASP A 8 -15.13 -1.56 -14.23
N ASN A 9 -14.09 -0.72 -14.10
CA ASN A 9 -13.73 0.25 -15.16
C ASN A 9 -12.25 0.29 -15.57
N HIS A 10 -11.35 -0.43 -14.89
CA HIS A 10 -9.92 -0.33 -15.13
C HIS A 10 -9.30 -1.72 -15.35
N SER A 11 -8.60 -1.89 -16.46
CA SER A 11 -8.09 -3.19 -16.92
C SER A 11 -6.60 -3.39 -16.61
N THR A 12 -5.88 -2.30 -16.32
CA THR A 12 -4.45 -2.34 -16.02
C THR A 12 -4.13 -1.78 -14.64
N ILE A 13 -3.00 -2.23 -14.09
CA ILE A 13 -2.52 -1.74 -12.79
C ILE A 13 -2.22 -0.23 -12.83
N ASP A 14 -1.75 0.29 -13.98
CA ASP A 14 -1.46 1.71 -14.17
C ASP A 14 -2.73 2.56 -14.23
N GLU A 15 -3.78 2.08 -14.90
CA GLU A 15 -5.08 2.75 -14.89
C GLU A 15 -5.66 2.85 -13.48
N ALA A 16 -5.62 1.74 -12.73
CA ALA A 16 -6.09 1.67 -11.36
C ALA A 16 -5.28 2.61 -10.44
N LYS A 17 -3.95 2.58 -10.56
CA LYS A 17 -3.02 3.50 -9.87
C LYS A 17 -3.40 4.96 -10.16
N ASN A 18 -3.49 5.33 -11.43
CA ASN A 18 -3.80 6.70 -11.85
C ASN A 18 -5.20 7.13 -11.39
N PHE A 19 -6.18 6.23 -11.35
CA PHE A 19 -7.49 6.53 -10.78
C PHE A 19 -7.38 6.85 -9.29
N LEU A 20 -6.70 6.00 -8.51
CA LEU A 20 -6.52 6.22 -7.07
C LEU A 20 -5.76 7.51 -6.75
N GLN A 21 -4.76 7.90 -7.54
CA GLN A 21 -4.01 9.14 -7.31
C GLN A 21 -4.81 10.42 -7.64
N ARG A 22 -5.91 10.31 -8.42
CA ARG A 22 -6.73 11.47 -8.82
C ARG A 22 -7.92 11.74 -7.93
N ILE A 23 -8.50 10.69 -7.33
CA ILE A 23 -9.68 10.87 -6.48
C ILE A 23 -9.27 11.46 -5.12
N PRO A 24 -10.10 12.33 -4.53
CA PRO A 24 -9.86 12.78 -3.17
C PRO A 24 -10.04 11.61 -2.20
N HIS A 25 -9.09 11.46 -1.28
CA HIS A 25 -9.18 10.50 -0.19
C HIS A 25 -9.66 11.21 1.06
N PHE A 26 -10.62 10.62 1.76
CA PHE A 26 -11.06 11.11 3.08
C PHE A 26 -10.54 10.24 4.23
N HIS A 27 -10.00 9.07 3.90
CA HIS A 27 -9.53 8.07 4.84
C HIS A 27 -8.18 7.54 4.38
N CYS A 28 -7.40 7.07 5.36
CA CYS A 28 -6.12 6.45 5.12
C CYS A 28 -6.31 5.00 4.64
N PHE A 29 -5.98 4.72 3.38
CA PHE A 29 -6.06 3.37 2.82
C PHE A 29 -4.78 2.93 2.15
N ASN A 30 -4.58 1.62 2.17
CA ASN A 30 -3.48 0.92 1.53
C ASN A 30 -4.07 -0.04 0.50
N TYR A 31 -4.12 0.38 -0.76
CA TYR A 31 -4.63 -0.45 -1.85
C TYR A 31 -3.51 -1.33 -2.37
N LEU A 32 -3.64 -2.64 -2.22
CA LEU A 32 -2.77 -3.60 -2.89
C LEU A 32 -3.36 -3.91 -4.27
N LEU A 33 -2.63 -3.57 -5.32
CA LEU A 33 -3.02 -3.81 -6.70
C LEU A 33 -2.15 -4.92 -7.29
N CYS A 34 -2.79 -5.85 -7.98
CA CYS A 34 -2.16 -6.96 -8.68
C CYS A 34 -2.86 -7.17 -10.01
N ASP A 35 -2.13 -7.55 -11.06
CA ASP A 35 -2.70 -7.93 -12.35
C ASP A 35 -2.33 -9.35 -12.77
N LYS A 36 -2.91 -9.79 -13.90
CA LYS A 36 -2.71 -11.13 -14.46
C LYS A 36 -1.28 -11.39 -14.94
N ASP A 37 -0.50 -10.34 -15.19
CA ASP A 37 0.86 -10.41 -15.69
C ASP A 37 1.88 -10.45 -14.53
N GLY A 38 1.38 -10.48 -13.28
CA GLY A 38 2.18 -10.59 -12.07
C GLY A 38 2.72 -9.25 -11.57
N ASN A 39 2.28 -8.12 -12.13
CA ASN A 39 2.66 -6.82 -11.61
C ASN A 39 1.99 -6.62 -10.25
N LEU A 40 2.76 -6.11 -9.29
CA LEU A 40 2.31 -5.92 -7.92
C LEU A 40 2.79 -4.57 -7.40
N LEU A 41 1.86 -3.73 -6.98
CA LEU A 41 2.17 -2.46 -6.34
C LEU A 41 1.16 -2.14 -5.24
N ARG A 42 1.54 -1.21 -4.39
CA ARG A 42 0.67 -0.66 -3.36
C ARG A 42 0.53 0.85 -3.53
N VAL A 43 -0.71 1.32 -3.45
CA VAL A 43 -1.04 2.75 -3.37
C VAL A 43 -1.38 3.07 -1.92
N GLU A 44 -0.55 3.89 -1.31
CA GLU A 44 -0.75 4.42 0.05
C GLU A 44 -1.42 5.78 -0.07
N THR A 45 -2.51 5.98 0.66
CA THR A 45 -3.37 7.17 0.51
C THR A 45 -3.71 7.76 1.87
N ALA A 46 -3.77 9.08 1.94
CA ALA A 46 -4.27 9.91 3.02
C ALA A 46 -4.94 11.16 2.41
N SER A 47 -5.64 11.96 3.21
CA SER A 47 -6.35 13.13 2.69
C SER A 47 -5.45 14.18 2.04
N GLU A 48 -4.20 14.29 2.49
CA GLU A 48 -3.25 15.31 2.04
C GLU A 48 -2.18 14.79 1.08
N LYS A 49 -1.95 13.47 1.06
CA LYS A 49 -0.82 12.85 0.36
C LYS A 49 -1.17 11.44 -0.08
N ASP A 50 -0.57 11.02 -1.18
CA ASP A 50 -0.49 9.65 -1.63
C ASP A 50 0.97 9.27 -1.95
N ASP A 51 1.26 7.98 -2.00
CA ASP A 51 2.52 7.48 -2.54
C ASP A 51 2.39 6.06 -3.09
N ILE A 52 3.33 5.67 -3.95
CA ILE A 52 3.35 4.37 -4.60
C ILE A 52 4.53 3.55 -4.08
N VAL A 53 4.24 2.33 -3.66
CA VAL A 53 5.23 1.34 -3.26
C VAL A 53 5.23 0.21 -4.27
N TYR A 54 6.28 0.12 -5.06
CA TYR A 54 6.49 -0.97 -6.00
C TYR A 54 7.04 -2.19 -5.27
N TYR A 55 6.53 -3.37 -5.62
CA TYR A 55 7.09 -4.63 -5.12
C TYR A 55 7.89 -5.31 -6.23
N GLU A 56 9.08 -5.78 -5.86
CA GLU A 56 9.95 -6.54 -6.76
C GLU A 56 9.77 -8.04 -6.51
N ASN A 57 10.05 -8.85 -7.53
CA ASN A 57 10.07 -10.32 -7.44
C ASN A 57 8.71 -10.97 -7.09
N GLY A 58 7.59 -10.30 -7.40
CA GLY A 58 6.24 -10.86 -7.24
C GLY A 58 5.79 -11.07 -5.79
N LEU A 59 6.52 -10.54 -4.80
CA LEU A 59 6.19 -10.68 -3.38
C LEU A 59 6.01 -9.31 -2.72
N GLY A 60 4.82 -9.07 -2.18
CA GLY A 60 4.50 -7.84 -1.45
C GLY A 60 3.99 -8.12 -0.05
N ILE A 61 4.46 -7.34 0.92
CA ILE A 61 3.90 -7.32 2.27
C ILE A 61 3.05 -6.07 2.41
N SER A 62 1.76 -6.25 2.68
CA SER A 62 0.85 -5.17 3.02
C SER A 62 0.26 -5.40 4.40
N THR A 63 0.38 -4.39 5.26
CA THR A 63 -0.24 -4.34 6.59
C THR A 63 -0.89 -2.96 6.75
N ASN A 64 -1.40 -2.62 7.93
CA ASN A 64 -2.03 -1.30 8.15
C ASN A 64 -1.03 -0.14 8.26
N HIS A 65 0.29 -0.39 8.21
CA HIS A 65 1.31 0.66 8.28
C HIS A 65 1.80 1.10 6.91
N TYR A 66 2.07 2.39 6.77
CA TYR A 66 2.74 2.94 5.60
C TYR A 66 4.16 2.38 5.47
N LEU A 67 4.56 2.06 4.24
CA LEU A 67 5.89 1.60 3.89
C LEU A 67 6.71 2.72 3.27
N SER A 68 6.07 3.64 2.57
CA SER A 68 6.73 4.81 2.01
C SER A 68 7.20 5.73 3.13
N LYS A 69 8.43 6.27 3.01
CA LYS A 69 8.95 7.26 3.96
C LYS A 69 8.08 8.53 4.00
N LYS A 70 7.62 8.97 2.82
CA LYS A 70 6.74 10.15 2.66
C LYS A 70 5.44 9.97 3.43
N MET A 71 4.86 8.78 3.40
CA MET A 71 3.60 8.49 4.08
C MET A 71 3.79 8.19 5.57
N GLN A 72 4.93 7.60 5.97
CA GLN A 72 5.26 7.37 7.37
C GLN A 72 5.35 8.66 8.21
N GLU A 73 5.63 9.81 7.60
CA GLU A 73 5.58 11.12 8.27
C GLU A 73 4.18 11.46 8.84
N LEU A 74 3.13 10.87 8.27
CA LEU A 74 1.74 11.08 8.71
C LEU A 74 1.33 10.13 9.85
N GLU A 75 2.14 9.11 10.17
CA GLU A 75 1.80 8.18 11.25
C GLU A 75 2.09 8.82 12.62
N VAL A 76 1.07 8.91 13.46
CA VAL A 76 1.24 9.28 14.87
C VAL A 76 1.75 8.05 15.63
N LYS A 77 3.05 8.07 15.98
CA LYS A 77 3.75 6.95 16.62
C LYS A 77 3.09 6.43 17.90
N GLU A 78 2.39 7.30 18.63
CA GLU A 78 1.67 6.97 19.85
C GLU A 78 0.40 6.14 19.59
N ASN A 79 -0.20 6.28 18.40
CA ASN A 79 -1.38 5.54 17.97
C ASN A 79 -1.01 4.22 17.26
N ILE A 80 0.28 3.96 17.04
CA ILE A 80 0.74 2.69 16.49
C ILE A 80 0.63 1.64 17.59
N HIS A 81 -0.39 0.78 17.49
CA HIS A 81 -0.55 -0.35 18.39
C HIS A 81 0.60 -1.35 18.17
N LYS A 82 1.64 -1.24 19.00
CA LYS A 82 2.90 -2.02 18.91
C LYS A 82 2.66 -3.54 18.85
N SER A 83 1.61 -4.02 19.51
CA SER A 83 1.31 -5.44 19.66
C SER A 83 0.78 -6.13 18.40
N ASN A 84 0.26 -5.40 17.40
CA ASN A 84 -0.54 -6.04 16.36
C ASN A 84 0.11 -5.97 14.98
N THR A 85 0.42 -4.79 14.46
CA THR A 85 0.65 -4.65 13.01
C THR A 85 2.11 -4.40 12.64
N LEU A 86 2.83 -3.61 13.43
CA LEU A 86 4.26 -3.37 13.22
C LEU A 86 5.09 -4.62 13.49
N GLN A 87 4.83 -5.34 14.58
CA GLN A 87 5.51 -6.61 14.84
C GLN A 87 5.22 -7.65 13.74
N ARG A 88 3.98 -7.74 13.24
CA ARG A 88 3.65 -8.63 12.13
C ARG A 88 4.43 -8.30 10.87
N LEU A 89 4.57 -7.01 10.53
CA LEU A 89 5.38 -6.56 9.41
C LEU A 89 6.85 -6.98 9.58
N LEU A 90 7.43 -6.78 10.77
CA LEU A 90 8.81 -7.16 11.06
C LEU A 90 9.01 -8.68 11.01
N SER A 91 8.11 -9.45 11.60
CA SER A 91 8.13 -10.92 11.56
C SER A 91 8.04 -11.46 10.13
N LEU A 92 7.16 -10.90 9.31
CA LEU A 92 7.03 -11.28 7.89
C LEU A 92 8.30 -10.96 7.10
N LYS A 93 8.88 -9.76 7.29
CA LYS A 93 10.15 -9.38 6.64
C LYS A 93 11.29 -10.32 7.02
N ASN A 94 11.40 -10.67 8.30
CA ASN A 94 12.44 -11.57 8.80
C ASN A 94 12.25 -13.02 8.28
N GLY A 95 11.01 -13.53 8.30
CA GLY A 95 10.71 -14.88 7.84
C GLY A 95 10.86 -15.08 6.33
N LEU A 96 10.53 -14.05 5.54
CA LEU A 96 10.61 -14.08 4.08
C LEU A 96 12.00 -13.70 3.53
N LYS A 97 12.97 -13.37 4.39
CA LYS A 97 14.32 -12.91 4.02
C LYS A 97 14.32 -11.75 2.99
N ILE A 98 13.29 -10.91 2.99
CA ILE A 98 13.20 -9.78 2.07
C ILE A 98 14.24 -8.74 2.48
N LYS A 99 15.27 -8.53 1.65
CA LYS A 99 16.35 -7.56 1.90
C LYS A 99 15.77 -6.13 1.92
N LYS A 100 16.30 -5.29 2.81
CA LYS A 100 16.01 -3.84 2.82
C LYS A 100 16.60 -3.20 1.56
N HIS A 101 15.78 -2.42 0.85
CA HIS A 101 16.23 -1.34 -0.02
C HIS A 101 16.43 -0.07 0.81
#